data_AF-A0A4Y1Z6Y5-F1
#
_entry.id   AF-A0A4Y1Z6Y5-F1
#
_cell.length_a   1.000
_cell.length_b   1.000
_cell.length_c   1.000
_cell.angle_alpha   90.00
_cell.angle_beta   90.00
_cell.angle_gamma   90.00
#
_symmetry.space_group_name_H-M   'P 1'
#
loop_
_entity.id
_entity.type
_entity.pdbx_description
1 polymer ?
#
loop_
_entity_poly.entity_id
_entity_poly.type
_entity_poly.pdbx_seq_one_letter_code
_entity_poly.pdbx_strand_id
1 'polypeptide(L)'
;MQLVFVPFLTLIVAGLLTFLIIGPLGTAIGTGLAYGYKFLYDLSPLIAGGILGATFQIFVIFGLHWGILPISLINIQAYGYDTLLVVMMVAVSGQFGAVTGSIFRAKKLKNREIAISAAISGFFGITEPAIYGINLKYKKHLFLAWSAVHLVVQR
;
A
#
# COMPACT_ATOMS: atom_id res chain seq x y z
N MET A 1 -5.90 -7.58 -40.24
CA MET A 1 -7.24 -7.54 -39.59
C MET A 1 -7.21 -7.99 -38.13
N GLN A 2 -6.57 -9.12 -37.79
CA GLN A 2 -6.51 -9.61 -36.40
C GLN A 2 -5.83 -8.62 -35.42
N LEU A 3 -4.77 -7.93 -35.85
CA LEU A 3 -4.07 -6.89 -35.06
C LEU A 3 -4.94 -5.67 -34.70
N VAL A 4 -6.10 -5.48 -35.34
CA VAL A 4 -6.99 -4.33 -35.09
C VAL A 4 -8.26 -4.79 -34.37
N PHE A 5 -8.94 -5.82 -34.92
CA PHE A 5 -10.24 -6.24 -34.40
C PHE A 5 -10.16 -7.01 -33.07
N VAL A 6 -9.10 -7.81 -32.85
CA VAL A 6 -8.96 -8.56 -31.60
C VAL A 6 -8.74 -7.63 -30.41
N PRO A 7 -7.75 -6.72 -30.38
CA PRO A 7 -7.60 -5.82 -29.24
C PRO A 7 -8.80 -4.87 -29.08
N PHE A 8 -9.42 -4.42 -30.18
CA PHE A 8 -10.61 -3.58 -30.13
C PHE A 8 -11.80 -4.27 -29.45
N LEU A 9 -12.18 -5.47 -29.90
CA LEU A 9 -13.27 -6.22 -29.30
C LEU A 9 -12.95 -6.67 -27.88
N THR A 10 -11.69 -7.00 -27.60
CA THR A 10 -11.22 -7.34 -26.25
C THR A 10 -11.44 -6.16 -25.30
N LEU A 11 -11.05 -4.94 -25.69
CA LEU A 11 -11.25 -3.74 -24.88
C LEU A 11 -12.73 -3.43 -24.65
N ILE A 12 -13.58 -3.60 -25.67
CA ILE A 12 -15.03 -3.37 -25.52
C ILE A 12 -15.63 -4.37 -24.52
N VAL A 13 -15.39 -5.66 -24.72
CA VAL A 13 -15.96 -6.70 -23.86
C VAL A 13 -15.39 -6.59 -22.44
N ALA A 14 -14.07 -6.44 -22.30
CA ALA A 14 -13.43 -6.28 -21.00
C ALA A 14 -13.89 -4.99 -20.29
N GLY A 15 -14.02 -3.88 -21.03
CA GLY A 15 -14.52 -2.62 -20.50
C GLY A 15 -15.96 -2.76 -19.98
N LEU A 16 -16.85 -3.34 -20.78
CA LEU A 16 -18.24 -3.59 -20.37
C LEU A 16 -18.34 -4.49 -19.14
N LEU A 17 -17.60 -5.61 -19.12
CA LEU A 17 -17.56 -6.51 -17.96
C LEU A 17 -17.00 -5.79 -16.72
N THR A 18 -15.99 -4.93 -16.92
CA THR A 18 -15.39 -4.16 -15.83
C THR A 18 -16.41 -3.21 -15.22
N PHE A 19 -17.14 -2.43 -16.02
CA PHE A 19 -18.10 -1.47 -15.50
C PHE A 19 -19.40 -2.09 -15.01
N LEU A 20 -19.90 -3.16 -15.64
CA LEU A 20 -21.19 -3.76 -15.30
C LEU A 20 -21.10 -4.79 -14.17
N ILE A 21 -19.97 -5.49 -14.04
CA ILE A 21 -19.81 -6.58 -13.07
C ILE A 21 -18.74 -6.25 -12.04
N ILE A 22 -17.50 -5.98 -12.49
CA ILE A 22 -16.37 -5.79 -11.57
C ILE A 22 -16.52 -4.52 -10.74
N GLY A 23 -17.02 -3.43 -11.34
CA GLY A 23 -17.25 -2.15 -10.68
C GLY A 23 -18.22 -2.26 -9.51
N PRO A 24 -19.47 -2.71 -9.73
CA PRO A 24 -20.44 -2.90 -8.66
C PRO A 24 -19.97 -3.86 -7.56
N LEU A 25 -19.34 -4.98 -7.92
CA LEU A 25 -18.78 -5.93 -6.95
C LEU A 25 -17.65 -5.29 -6.15
N GLY A 26 -16.75 -4.57 -6.81
CA GLY A 26 -15.66 -3.84 -6.19
C GLY A 26 -16.16 -2.78 -5.21
N THR A 27 -17.21 -2.05 -5.57
CA THR A 27 -17.88 -1.09 -4.68
C THR A 27 -18.49 -1.79 -3.47
N ALA A 28 -19.24 -2.87 -3.67
CA ALA A 28 -19.88 -3.60 -2.55
C ALA A 28 -18.84 -4.14 -1.55
N ILE A 29 -17.76 -4.77 -2.05
CA ILE A 29 -16.65 -5.26 -1.23
C ILE A 29 -15.93 -4.09 -0.54
N GLY A 30 -15.64 -3.03 -1.29
CA GLY A 30 -14.96 -1.84 -0.78
C GLY A 30 -15.75 -1.14 0.33
N THR A 31 -17.06 -1.01 0.18
CA THR A 31 -17.96 -0.50 1.22
C THR A 31 -17.95 -1.38 2.47
N GLY A 32 -17.97 -2.71 2.31
CA GLY A 32 -17.86 -3.64 3.44
C GLY A 32 -16.53 -3.48 4.21
N LEU A 33 -15.41 -3.36 3.48
CA LEU A 33 -14.09 -3.10 4.06
C LEU A 33 -14.03 -1.73 4.75
N ALA A 34 -14.64 -0.70 4.16
CA ALA A 34 -14.72 0.63 4.75
C ALA A 34 -15.47 0.61 6.10
N TYR A 35 -16.61 -0.08 6.17
CA TYR A 35 -17.33 -0.25 7.44
C TYR A 35 -16.53 -1.04 8.48
N GLY A 36 -15.86 -2.12 8.08
CA GLY A 36 -15.00 -2.89 8.98
C GLY A 36 -13.82 -2.07 9.51
N TYR A 37 -13.18 -1.29 8.64
CA TYR A 37 -12.15 -0.34 9.02
C TYR A 37 -12.69 0.71 10.00
N LYS A 38 -13.82 1.33 9.68
CA LYS A 38 -14.44 2.36 10.52
C LYS A 38 -14.75 1.82 11.91
N PHE A 39 -15.31 0.61 11.99
CA PHE A 39 -15.56 -0.06 13.27
C PHE A 39 -14.28 -0.21 14.10
N LEU A 40 -13.17 -0.65 13.49
CA LEU A 40 -11.88 -0.74 14.18
C LEU A 40 -11.34 0.64 14.60
N TYR A 41 -11.52 1.65 13.75
CA TYR A 41 -11.05 3.01 14.00
C TYR A 41 -11.81 3.67 15.14
N ASP A 42 -13.13 3.51 15.18
CA ASP A 42 -14.00 4.00 16.26
C ASP A 42 -13.71 3.28 17.59
N LEU A 43 -13.35 1.99 17.54
CA LEU A 43 -12.93 1.23 18.73
C LEU A 43 -11.59 1.76 19.27
N SER A 44 -10.59 1.92 18.40
CA SER A 44 -9.31 2.50 18.74
C SER A 44 -8.55 2.87 17.46
N PRO A 45 -8.29 4.17 17.23
CA PRO A 45 -7.45 4.61 16.12
C PRO A 45 -6.07 3.94 16.14
N LEU A 46 -5.51 3.72 17.33
CA LEU A 46 -4.22 3.04 17.56
C LEU A 46 -4.22 1.61 17.01
N ILE A 47 -5.24 0.82 17.35
CA ILE A 47 -5.35 -0.57 16.89
C ILE A 47 -5.59 -0.60 15.38
N ALA A 48 -6.49 0.26 14.87
CA ALA A 48 -6.80 0.33 13.45
C ALA A 48 -5.58 0.69 12.60
N GLY A 49 -4.84 1.73 13.00
CA GLY A 49 -3.62 2.16 12.32
C GLY A 49 -2.48 1.14 12.42
N GLY A 50 -2.33 0.46 13.57
CA GLY A 50 -1.34 -0.60 13.75
C GLY A 50 -1.61 -1.82 12.85
N ILE A 51 -2.86 -2.28 12.79
CA ILE A 51 -3.26 -3.41 11.93
C ILE A 51 -3.09 -3.03 10.46
N LEU A 52 -3.62 -1.87 10.03
CA LEU A 52 -3.50 -1.43 8.64
C LEU A 52 -2.04 -1.21 8.25
N GLY A 53 -1.23 -0.59 9.08
CA GLY A 53 0.19 -0.37 8.82
C GLY A 53 0.98 -1.65 8.59
N ALA A 54 0.75 -2.66 9.43
CA ALA A 54 1.40 -3.96 9.28
C ALA A 54 0.94 -4.70 8.02
N THR A 55 -0.37 -4.67 7.74
CA THR A 55 -0.98 -5.39 6.62
C THR A 55 -0.75 -4.69 5.28
N PHE A 56 -0.58 -3.36 5.28
CA PHE A 56 -0.34 -2.56 4.08
C PHE A 56 0.86 -3.08 3.29
N GLN A 57 1.92 -3.50 4.00
CA GLN A 57 3.10 -4.01 3.32
C GLN A 57 2.85 -5.31 2.55
N ILE A 58 1.93 -6.13 3.06
CA ILE A 58 1.48 -7.35 2.39
C ILE A 58 0.70 -6.98 1.13
N PHE A 59 -0.15 -5.95 1.19
CA PHE A 59 -0.88 -5.44 0.02
C PHE A 59 0.06 -4.88 -1.05
N VAL A 60 1.17 -4.25 -0.68
CA VAL A 60 2.16 -3.81 -1.66
C VAL A 60 2.81 -5.01 -2.36
N ILE A 61 3.13 -6.08 -1.61
CA ILE A 61 3.74 -7.29 -2.19
C ILE A 61 2.83 -7.92 -3.26
N PHE A 62 1.52 -7.98 -3.01
CA PHE A 62 0.55 -8.53 -3.96
C PHE A 62 -0.02 -7.49 -4.94
N GLY A 63 0.42 -6.23 -4.90
CA GLY A 63 -0.11 -5.15 -5.74
C GLY A 63 -1.54 -4.70 -5.38
N LEU A 64 -2.14 -5.25 -4.33
CA LEU A 64 -3.51 -4.98 -3.90
C LEU A 64 -3.70 -3.58 -3.29
N HIS A 65 -2.61 -2.91 -2.92
CA HIS A 65 -2.65 -1.60 -2.26
C HIS A 65 -3.33 -0.50 -3.09
N TRP A 66 -3.30 -0.60 -4.43
CA TRP A 66 -4.03 0.33 -5.31
C TRP A 66 -5.56 0.24 -5.18
N GLY A 67 -6.07 -0.90 -4.67
CA GLY A 67 -7.48 -1.06 -4.32
C GLY A 67 -7.94 -0.18 -3.15
N ILE A 68 -7.02 0.47 -2.43
CA ILE A 68 -7.35 1.41 -1.35
C ILE A 68 -7.87 2.74 -1.92
N LEU A 69 -7.40 3.18 -3.10
CA LEU A 69 -7.80 4.48 -3.65
C LEU A 69 -9.32 4.63 -3.85
N PRO A 70 -10.03 3.67 -4.48
CA PRO A 70 -11.50 3.74 -4.57
C PRO A 70 -12.18 3.80 -3.20
N ILE A 71 -11.64 3.10 -2.19
CA ILE A 71 -12.18 3.09 -0.83
C ILE A 71 -11.99 4.47 -0.18
N SER A 72 -10.82 5.08 -0.34
CA SER A 72 -10.56 6.45 0.13
C SER A 72 -11.49 7.47 -0.51
N LEU A 73 -11.82 7.33 -1.81
CA LEU A 73 -12.80 8.17 -2.47
C LEU A 73 -14.22 7.99 -1.90
N ILE A 74 -14.62 6.74 -1.60
CA ILE A 74 -15.89 6.45 -0.91
C ILE A 74 -15.90 7.10 0.48
N ASN A 75 -14.81 7.01 1.25
CA ASN A 75 -14.71 7.63 2.57
C ASN A 75 -14.84 9.16 2.50
N ILE A 76 -14.17 9.80 1.55
CA ILE A 76 -14.30 11.26 1.34
C ILE A 76 -15.73 11.63 0.97
N GLN A 77 -16.39 10.85 0.10
CA GLN A 77 -17.78 11.11 -0.29
C GLN A 77 -18.76 10.91 0.87
N ALA A 78 -18.57 9.86 1.68
CA ALA A 78 -19.48 9.51 2.77
C ALA A 78 -19.25 10.33 4.04
N TYR A 79 -18.01 10.74 4.32
CA TYR A 79 -17.60 11.31 5.61
C TYR A 79 -16.90 12.67 5.50
N GLY A 80 -16.54 13.12 4.29
CA GLY A 80 -15.82 14.39 4.04
C GLY A 80 -14.30 14.32 4.24
N TYR A 81 -13.76 13.19 4.71
CA TYR A 81 -12.33 12.98 4.93
C TYR A 81 -11.95 11.50 4.76
N ASP A 82 -10.65 11.21 4.64
CA ASP A 82 -10.11 9.84 4.62
C ASP A 82 -8.87 9.72 5.50
N THR A 83 -8.81 8.61 6.21
CA THR A 83 -7.73 8.25 7.14
C THR A 83 -6.87 7.11 6.59
N LEU A 84 -7.32 6.37 5.57
CA LEU A 84 -6.55 5.28 4.95
C LEU A 84 -5.32 5.79 4.21
N LEU A 85 -5.44 6.88 3.45
CA LEU A 85 -4.32 7.50 2.75
C LEU A 85 -3.22 7.96 3.71
N VAL A 86 -3.60 8.46 4.89
CA VAL A 86 -2.64 8.87 5.93
C VAL A 86 -1.86 7.66 6.42
N VAL A 87 -2.55 6.55 6.73
CA VAL A 87 -1.89 5.30 7.16
C VAL A 87 -0.96 4.76 6.08
N MET A 88 -1.34 4.86 4.81
CA MET A 88 -0.49 4.49 3.67
C MET A 88 0.79 5.34 3.63
N MET A 89 0.69 6.66 3.75
CA MET A 89 1.87 7.55 3.76
C MET A 89 2.82 7.27 4.92
N VAL A 90 2.28 6.93 6.10
CA VAL A 90 3.08 6.54 7.26
C VAL A 90 3.79 5.21 7.00
N ALA A 91 3.11 4.22 6.42
CA ALA A 91 3.73 2.93 6.08
C ALA A 91 4.86 3.11 5.04
N VAL A 92 4.65 3.94 4.03
CA VAL A 92 5.65 4.31 3.02
C VAL A 92 6.86 5.00 3.66
N SER A 93 6.62 5.96 4.55
CA SER A 93 7.67 6.64 5.30
C SER A 93 8.44 5.69 6.22
N GLY A 94 7.76 4.71 6.81
CA GLY A 94 8.36 3.62 7.57
C GLY A 94 9.30 2.75 6.73
N GLN A 95 8.90 2.40 5.51
CA GLN A 95 9.75 1.68 4.55
C GLN A 95 10.99 2.50 4.16
N PHE A 96 10.81 3.79 3.87
CA PHE A 96 11.90 4.72 3.58
C PHE A 96 12.89 4.82 4.75
N GLY A 97 12.40 4.96 5.99
CA GLY A 97 13.24 4.98 7.18
C GLY A 97 14.00 3.66 7.38
N ALA A 98 13.34 2.52 7.22
CA ALA A 98 13.96 1.21 7.36
C ALA A 98 15.07 0.97 6.34
N VAL A 99 14.84 1.32 5.07
CA VAL A 99 15.87 1.15 4.02
C VAL A 99 17.01 2.14 4.19
N THR A 100 16.73 3.39 4.59
CA THR A 100 17.77 4.39 4.88
C THR A 100 18.65 3.96 6.04
N GLY A 101 18.05 3.45 7.13
CA GLY A 101 18.80 2.88 8.25
C GLY A 101 19.67 1.67 7.84
N SER A 102 19.21 0.87 6.88
CA SER A 102 19.97 -0.27 6.38
C SER A 102 21.27 0.13 5.66
N ILE A 103 21.34 1.32 5.06
CA ILE A 103 22.55 1.86 4.40
C ILE A 103 23.72 1.91 5.38
N PHE A 104 23.47 2.38 6.60
CA PHE A 104 24.49 2.50 7.65
C PHE A 104 24.84 1.15 8.29
N ARG A 105 23.92 0.17 8.23
CA ARG A 105 24.13 -1.19 8.78
C ARG A 105 24.75 -2.15 7.77
N ALA A 106 24.75 -1.83 6.48
CA ALA A 106 25.21 -2.70 5.42
C ALA A 106 26.72 -2.97 5.49
N LYS A 107 27.10 -4.22 5.76
CA LYS A 107 28.51 -4.66 5.77
C LYS A 107 29.09 -4.90 4.37
N LYS A 108 28.24 -5.22 3.39
CA LYS A 108 28.66 -5.54 2.01
C LYS A 108 28.33 -4.36 1.10
N LEU A 109 29.27 -3.96 0.24
CA LEU A 109 29.12 -2.86 -0.73
C LEU A 109 27.85 -3.02 -1.58
N LYS A 110 27.64 -4.21 -2.15
CA LYS A 110 26.44 -4.54 -2.94
C LYS A 110 25.12 -4.25 -2.20
N ASN A 111 25.03 -4.57 -0.92
CA ASN A 111 23.80 -4.32 -0.16
C ASN A 111 23.60 -2.82 0.09
N ARG A 112 24.70 -2.07 0.26
CA ARG A 112 24.67 -0.62 0.47
C ARG A 112 24.21 0.10 -0.79
N GLU A 113 24.71 -0.30 -1.96
CA GLU A 113 24.29 0.24 -3.26
C GLU A 113 22.79 0.02 -3.52
N ILE A 114 22.30 -1.21 -3.28
CA ILE A 114 20.87 -1.53 -3.39
C ILE A 114 20.05 -0.67 -2.43
N ALA A 115 20.49 -0.54 -1.18
CA ALA A 115 19.78 0.26 -0.17
C ALA A 115 19.74 1.75 -0.52
N ILE A 116 20.79 2.32 -1.11
CA ILE A 116 20.82 3.73 -1.56
C ILE A 116 19.80 3.95 -2.68
N SER A 117 19.83 3.11 -3.73
CA SER A 117 18.88 3.21 -4.83
C SER A 117 17.43 3.04 -4.35
N ALA A 118 17.20 2.08 -3.45
CA ALA A 118 15.89 1.85 -2.86
C ALA A 118 15.43 2.97 -1.91
N ALA A 119 16.34 3.66 -1.22
CA ALA A 119 16.01 4.82 -0.40
C ALA A 119 15.56 6.01 -1.26
N ILE A 120 16.22 6.26 -2.40
CA ILE A 120 15.79 7.30 -3.35
C ILE A 120 14.39 6.99 -3.85
N SER A 121 14.13 5.73 -4.25
CA SER A 121 12.78 5.29 -4.65
C SER A 121 11.75 5.48 -3.53
N GLY A 122 12.09 5.06 -2.30
CA GLY A 122 11.21 5.18 -1.14
C GLY A 122 10.90 6.62 -0.76
N PHE A 123 11.82 7.56 -0.99
CA PHE A 123 11.60 8.99 -0.78
C PHE A 123 10.48 9.54 -1.68
N PHE A 124 10.38 9.05 -2.92
CA PHE A 124 9.29 9.39 -3.84
C PHE A 124 8.04 8.51 -3.65
N GLY A 125 7.98 7.73 -2.58
CA GLY A 125 6.84 6.89 -2.21
C GLY A 125 6.77 5.53 -2.91
N ILE A 126 7.78 5.18 -3.72
CA ILE A 126 7.87 3.90 -4.42
C ILE A 126 8.64 2.93 -3.52
N THR A 127 7.92 1.97 -2.93
CA THR A 127 8.46 1.11 -1.87
C THR A 127 8.95 -0.25 -2.35
N GLU A 128 8.61 -0.66 -3.57
CA GLU A 128 8.95 -1.95 -4.18
C GLU A 128 10.46 -2.24 -4.14
N PRO A 129 11.36 -1.31 -4.51
CA PRO A 129 12.80 -1.55 -4.40
C PRO A 129 13.27 -1.74 -2.95
N ALA A 130 12.65 -1.06 -1.98
CA ALA A 130 12.98 -1.21 -0.56
C ALA A 130 12.52 -2.57 -0.02
N ILE A 131 11.30 -2.98 -0.38
CA ILE A 131 10.69 -4.23 0.05
C ILE A 131 11.47 -5.42 -0.49
N TYR A 132 11.61 -5.50 -1.81
CA TYR A 132 12.22 -6.66 -2.48
C TYR A 132 13.75 -6.63 -2.40
N GLY A 133 14.36 -5.44 -2.43
CA GLY A 133 15.81 -5.29 -2.42
C GLY A 133 16.43 -5.51 -1.04
N ILE A 134 15.73 -5.10 0.04
CA ILE A 134 16.27 -5.10 1.40
C ILE A 134 15.32 -5.76 2.41
N ASN A 135 14.09 -5.26 2.57
CA ASN A 135 13.30 -5.53 3.77
C ASN A 135 12.77 -6.98 3.85
N LEU A 136 12.36 -7.60 2.73
CA LEU A 136 12.00 -9.03 2.67
C LEU A 136 13.21 -9.94 2.89
N LYS A 137 14.36 -9.56 2.32
CA LYS A 137 15.62 -10.32 2.46
C LYS A 137 16.11 -10.34 3.90
N TYR A 138 15.87 -9.26 4.65
CA TYR A 138 16.23 -9.13 6.04
C TYR A 138 14.99 -8.86 6.91
N LYS A 139 14.28 -9.93 7.28
CA LYS A 139 13.01 -9.89 8.06
C LYS A 139 12.98 -8.87 9.21
N LYS A 140 14.11 -8.63 9.90
CA LYS A 140 14.23 -7.59 10.95
C LYS A 140 13.91 -6.16 10.47
N HIS A 141 14.25 -5.81 9.23
CA HIS A 141 13.97 -4.49 8.65
C HIS A 141 12.50 -4.34 8.24
N LEU A 142 11.83 -5.45 7.88
CA LEU A 142 10.38 -5.47 7.68
C LEU A 142 9.63 -5.15 8.98
N PHE A 143 10.05 -5.74 10.11
CA PHE A 143 9.48 -5.43 11.42
C PHE A 143 9.74 -3.98 11.87
N LEU A 144 10.93 -3.44 11.58
CA LEU A 144 11.24 -2.03 11.86
C LEU A 144 10.34 -1.09 11.05
N ALA A 145 10.11 -1.40 9.77
CA ALA A 145 9.19 -0.61 8.95
C ALA A 145 7.75 -0.66 9.49
N TRP A 146 7.28 -1.82 9.98
CA TRP A 146 5.97 -1.94 10.64
C TRP A 146 5.88 -1.14 11.94
N SER A 147 6.97 -1.07 12.72
CA SER A 147 6.99 -0.33 13.98
C SER A 147 6.85 1.19 13.80
N ALA A 148 7.25 1.73 12.65
CA ALA A 148 7.12 3.15 12.34
C ALA A 148 5.64 3.61 12.30
N VAL A 149 4.73 2.73 11.87
CA VAL A 149 3.29 3.05 11.86
C VAL A 149 2.74 3.14 13.28
N HIS A 150 3.27 2.35 14.22
CA HIS A 150 2.80 2.36 15.60
C HIS A 150 3.14 3.67 16.34
N LEU A 151 4.21 4.37 15.94
CA LEU A 151 4.66 5.61 16.58
C LEU A 151 3.84 6.85 16.19
N VAL A 152 3.26 6.87 14.98
CA VAL A 152 2.50 8.02 14.48
C VAL A 152 1.06 8.01 14.98
N VAL A 153 0.48 6.83 15.18
CA VAL A 153 -0.92 6.69 15.62
C VAL A 153 -1.09 6.91 17.14
N GLN A 154 0.02 7.06 17.88
CA GLN A 154 0.03 7.40 19.31
C GLN A 154 -0.12 8.90 19.61
N ARG A 155 -0.19 9.76 18.57
CA ARG A 155 -0.33 11.21 18.70
C ARG A 155 -1.62 11.68 18.05
#